data_AF-J9CTZ6-F1
#
_entry.id   AF-J9CTZ6-F1
#
_cell.length_a   1.000
_cell.length_b   1.000
_cell.length_c   1.000
_cell.angle_alpha   90.00
_cell.angle_beta   90.00
_cell.angle_gamma   90.00
#
_symmetry.space_group_name_H-M   'P 1'
#
loop_
_entity.id
_entity.type
_entity.pdbx_description
1 polymer ?
#
loop_
_entity_poly.entity_id
_entity_poly.type
_entity_poly.pdbx_seq_one_letter_code
_entity_poly.pdbx_strand_id
1 'polypeptide(L)'
;SQYSAIIVAAERKGQVNNMKNRMQDLDFEQVVAFDSVKDFEFTRRAVQRFRQVVSLDSFEDEDADVIFHYLYKEMELVSFGDHLKRYIYERADLEEPFGEVTQDIYRDIVMESFKETFTPKSMNPTSTKLSSLVNNWLNQASVKRETVFLLGFGLRMSAEDVSDFLTRVLREQDFDFRNPDEVIYWFCYYHQYGYHKAEELKQKYTTLAPDEEYKDAVLVYSGRMCLDTEEKLLQYLAYLKAGVEDPMSEKSQAFQEFTRLLDKARAIIAAMYQKDEEEKNRGKVWKTSDITPSDVEKVICSGIPINQMGNLKKMSASILARHFSQKRFSRQRITSILNHKMPVERFDLITLEFFIVSQEMEDEDPYNRYHHFLEEIQEILHKCGMSEIYIVNPYECFLLMCLLTDCPLAVFADIWEMSYEETPE
;
A
#
# COMPACT_ATOMS: atom_id res chain seq x y z
N SER A 1 6.42 -12.18 51.72
CA SER A 1 5.16 -12.36 50.99
C SER A 1 4.55 -11.03 50.52
N GLN A 2 4.49 -9.95 51.31
CA GLN A 2 4.06 -8.62 50.81
C GLN A 2 5.14 -7.81 50.05
N TYR A 3 6.43 -7.98 50.38
CA TYR A 3 7.52 -7.24 49.72
C TYR A 3 7.74 -7.64 48.25
N SER A 4 7.53 -8.91 47.89
CA SER A 4 7.67 -9.37 46.49
C SER A 4 6.55 -8.86 45.59
N ALA A 5 5.33 -8.68 46.11
CA ALA A 5 4.20 -8.14 45.34
C ALA A 5 4.36 -6.64 45.04
N ILE A 6 4.97 -5.88 45.96
CA ILE A 6 5.25 -4.45 45.77
C ILE A 6 6.36 -4.24 44.74
N ILE A 7 7.39 -5.09 44.72
CA ILE A 7 8.47 -5.02 43.72
C ILE A 7 7.94 -5.35 42.32
N VAL A 8 7.14 -6.43 42.16
CA VAL A 8 6.54 -6.77 40.87
C VAL A 8 5.57 -5.69 40.37
N ALA A 9 4.79 -5.06 41.27
CA ALA A 9 3.91 -3.95 40.91
C ALA A 9 4.68 -2.66 40.57
N ALA A 10 5.83 -2.42 41.20
CA ALA A 10 6.71 -1.29 40.90
C ALA A 10 7.52 -1.51 39.61
N GLU A 11 7.93 -2.74 39.32
CA GLU A 11 8.57 -3.15 38.06
C GLU A 11 7.58 -3.03 36.90
N ARG A 12 6.34 -3.51 37.06
CA ARG A 12 5.26 -3.30 36.07
C ARG A 12 4.94 -1.82 35.87
N LYS A 13 4.78 -1.03 36.93
CA LYS A 13 4.57 0.43 36.80
C LYS A 13 5.78 1.15 36.20
N GLY A 14 6.99 0.67 36.45
CA GLY A 14 8.23 1.17 35.86
C GLY A 14 8.32 0.86 34.37
N GLN A 15 7.92 -0.34 33.95
CA GLN A 15 7.81 -0.73 32.54
C GLN A 15 6.70 0.05 31.82
N VAL A 16 5.51 0.18 32.41
CA VAL A 16 4.37 0.95 31.88
C VAL A 16 4.71 2.44 31.72
N ASN A 17 5.36 3.06 32.71
CA ASN A 17 5.79 4.46 32.59
C ASN A 17 6.92 4.64 31.55
N ASN A 18 7.77 3.62 31.34
CA ASN A 18 8.81 3.66 30.33
C ASN A 18 8.22 3.46 28.92
N MET A 19 7.20 2.62 28.78
CA MET A 19 6.47 2.39 27.52
C MET A 19 5.66 3.63 27.11
N LYS A 20 4.89 4.24 28.03
CA LYS A 20 4.17 5.50 27.79
C LYS A 20 5.06 6.67 27.37
N ASN A 21 6.24 6.80 27.99
CA ASN A 21 7.21 7.82 27.60
C ASN A 21 7.87 7.50 26.24
N ARG A 22 8.12 6.22 25.92
CA ARG A 22 8.70 5.79 24.64
C ARG A 22 7.73 5.88 23.46
N MET A 23 6.42 5.70 23.69
CA MET A 23 5.38 5.93 22.67
C MET A 23 5.23 7.42 22.33
N GLN A 24 5.56 8.32 23.27
CA GLN A 24 5.69 9.76 23.00
C GLN A 24 6.96 10.08 22.20
N ASP A 25 8.02 9.28 22.36
CA ASP A 25 9.31 9.42 21.67
C ASP A 25 9.37 8.70 20.30
N LEU A 26 8.29 8.04 19.85
CA LEU A 26 8.17 7.59 18.45
C LEU A 26 8.43 8.82 17.57
N ASP A 27 9.57 8.83 16.87
CA ASP A 27 10.02 9.93 16.01
C ASP A 27 9.19 9.99 14.71
N PHE A 28 7.87 10.08 14.89
CA PHE A 28 6.92 10.43 13.85
C PHE A 28 7.16 11.86 13.33
N GLU A 29 8.01 12.67 13.99
CA GLU A 29 8.39 14.03 13.60
C GLU A 29 9.32 14.06 12.40
N GLN A 30 10.16 13.05 12.19
CA GLN A 30 10.90 12.90 10.93
C GLN A 30 9.99 12.74 9.70
N VAL A 31 8.71 12.37 9.89
CA VAL A 31 7.75 12.21 8.79
C VAL A 31 6.86 13.45 8.63
N VAL A 32 6.45 14.15 9.70
CA VAL A 32 5.57 15.33 9.59
C VAL A 32 5.67 16.24 10.83
N ALA A 33 6.57 17.25 10.83
CA ALA A 33 6.67 18.26 11.88
C ALA A 33 5.83 19.51 11.56
N PHE A 34 4.69 19.75 12.24
CA PHE A 34 3.95 21.02 12.15
C PHE A 34 3.10 21.33 13.39
N ASP A 35 3.07 22.60 13.80
CA ASP A 35 2.40 23.13 15.01
C ASP A 35 0.86 23.17 14.96
N SER A 36 0.22 22.85 13.82
CA SER A 36 -1.26 22.80 13.68
C SER A 36 -1.69 21.93 12.48
N VAL A 37 -2.89 21.33 12.48
CA VAL A 37 -3.44 20.58 11.32
C VAL A 37 -4.47 21.43 10.59
N LYS A 38 -4.31 21.61 9.27
CA LYS A 38 -5.32 22.29 8.44
C LYS A 38 -6.45 21.32 8.05
N ASP A 39 -7.64 21.85 7.80
CA ASP A 39 -8.86 21.07 7.53
C ASP A 39 -8.76 20.11 6.32
N PHE A 40 -7.82 20.33 5.40
CA PHE A 40 -7.60 19.50 4.21
C PHE A 40 -6.45 18.49 4.36
N GLU A 41 -5.71 18.51 5.46
CA GLU A 41 -4.56 17.64 5.68
C GLU A 41 -4.97 16.32 6.35
N PHE A 42 -5.80 15.54 5.66
CA PHE A 42 -6.25 14.22 6.15
C PHE A 42 -5.08 13.29 6.50
N THR A 43 -3.93 13.39 5.82
CA THR A 43 -2.72 12.62 6.15
C THR A 43 -2.22 12.98 7.55
N ARG A 44 -2.18 14.27 7.90
CA ARG A 44 -1.74 14.73 9.21
C ARG A 44 -2.75 14.35 10.29
N ARG A 45 -4.06 14.46 10.00
CA ARG A 45 -5.11 13.95 10.90
C ARG A 45 -4.95 12.47 11.18
N ALA A 46 -4.72 11.64 10.15
CA ALA A 46 -4.53 10.20 10.31
C ALA A 46 -3.30 9.88 11.18
N VAL A 47 -2.17 10.57 10.96
CA VAL A 47 -0.97 10.41 11.82
C VAL A 47 -1.30 10.77 13.27
N GLN A 48 -1.95 11.91 13.52
CA GLN A 48 -2.30 12.32 14.88
C GLN A 48 -3.27 11.35 15.56
N ARG A 49 -4.27 10.86 14.83
CA ARG A 49 -5.21 9.86 15.35
C ARG A 49 -4.52 8.55 15.65
N PHE A 50 -3.64 8.08 14.77
CA PHE A 50 -2.79 6.91 15.04
C PHE A 50 -2.04 7.08 16.37
N ARG A 51 -1.33 8.22 16.56
CA ARG A 51 -0.60 8.51 17.80
C ARG A 51 -1.51 8.48 19.04
N GLN A 52 -2.69 9.10 18.94
CA GLN A 52 -3.65 9.15 20.04
C GLN A 52 -4.13 7.76 20.44
N VAL A 53 -4.46 6.91 19.47
CA VAL A 53 -4.98 5.56 19.69
C VAL A 53 -3.94 4.67 20.35
N VAL A 54 -2.71 4.64 19.81
CA VAL A 54 -1.66 3.79 20.38
C VAL A 54 -1.25 4.27 21.78
N SER A 55 -1.43 5.56 22.10
CA SER A 55 -1.11 6.10 23.43
C SER A 55 -2.21 5.91 24.49
N LEU A 56 -3.32 5.23 24.16
CA LEU A 56 -4.40 4.97 25.11
C LEU A 56 -3.96 3.94 26.17
N ASP A 57 -4.34 4.16 27.43
CA ASP A 57 -4.12 3.17 28.50
C ASP A 57 -4.76 1.81 28.16
N SER A 58 -5.91 1.82 27.49
CA SER A 58 -6.60 0.61 27.04
C SER A 58 -5.89 -0.09 25.88
N PHE A 59 -4.91 0.55 25.21
CA PHE A 59 -4.13 -0.11 24.15
C PHE A 59 -3.19 -1.19 24.71
N GLU A 60 -2.83 -1.13 26.00
CA GLU A 60 -2.00 -2.17 26.64
C GLU A 60 -2.82 -3.43 27.00
N ASP A 61 -4.08 -3.27 27.43
CA ASP A 61 -4.89 -4.35 28.00
C ASP A 61 -6.05 -4.82 27.08
N GLU A 62 -6.51 -3.99 26.14
CA GLU A 62 -7.66 -4.21 25.25
C GLU A 62 -7.29 -3.88 23.78
N ASP A 63 -6.07 -4.24 23.37
CA ASP A 63 -5.47 -3.87 22.09
C ASP A 63 -6.35 -4.17 20.86
N ALA A 64 -6.88 -5.38 20.72
CA ALA A 64 -7.70 -5.79 19.59
C ALA A 64 -8.99 -4.96 19.49
N ASP A 65 -9.68 -4.71 20.62
CA ASP A 65 -10.90 -3.90 20.68
C ASP A 65 -10.62 -2.43 20.32
N VAL A 66 -9.54 -1.86 20.86
CA VAL A 66 -9.14 -0.48 20.59
C VAL A 66 -8.80 -0.28 19.11
N ILE A 67 -7.98 -1.19 18.55
CA ILE A 67 -7.59 -1.12 17.14
C ILE A 67 -8.80 -1.33 16.23
N PHE A 68 -9.65 -2.33 16.53
CA PHE A 68 -10.84 -2.59 15.75
C PHE A 68 -11.82 -1.41 15.77
N HIS A 69 -12.05 -0.80 16.94
CA HIS A 69 -12.86 0.39 17.07
C HIS A 69 -12.32 1.53 16.20
N TYR A 70 -11.01 1.80 16.29
CA TYR A 70 -10.40 2.83 15.48
C TYR A 70 -10.56 2.56 13.98
N LEU A 71 -10.19 1.36 13.51
CA LEU A 71 -10.26 0.99 12.09
C LEU A 71 -11.68 1.06 11.52
N TYR A 72 -12.69 0.70 12.32
CA TYR A 72 -14.07 0.61 11.86
C TYR A 72 -14.90 1.89 12.08
N LYS A 73 -14.68 2.60 13.18
CA LYS A 73 -15.51 3.75 13.61
C LYS A 73 -14.84 5.10 13.39
N GLU A 74 -13.51 5.19 13.48
CA GLU A 74 -12.80 6.46 13.49
C GLU A 74 -11.98 6.72 12.23
N MET A 75 -11.45 5.66 11.60
CA MET A 75 -10.54 5.81 10.47
C MET A 75 -11.28 6.39 9.25
N GLU A 76 -10.90 7.62 8.90
CA GLU A 76 -11.47 8.32 7.76
C GLU A 76 -11.01 7.67 6.44
N LEU A 77 -11.96 7.20 5.63
CA LEU A 77 -11.68 6.77 4.27
C LEU A 77 -11.70 7.97 3.33
N VAL A 78 -10.51 8.50 3.06
CA VAL A 78 -10.33 9.59 2.12
C VAL A 78 -10.60 9.09 0.70
N SER A 79 -11.55 9.72 0.00
CA SER A 79 -11.90 9.33 -1.36
C SER A 79 -10.87 9.85 -2.37
N PHE A 80 -10.82 9.23 -3.56
CA PHE A 80 -10.10 9.81 -4.70
C PHE A 80 -10.53 11.26 -4.96
N GLY A 81 -11.83 11.54 -4.87
CA GLY A 81 -12.36 12.90 -5.03
C GLY A 81 -11.81 13.91 -4.02
N ASP A 82 -11.62 13.50 -2.77
CA ASP A 82 -11.08 14.39 -1.73
C ASP A 82 -9.59 14.65 -1.91
N HIS A 83 -8.84 13.63 -2.32
CA HIS A 83 -7.45 13.78 -2.76
C HIS A 83 -7.33 14.72 -3.96
N LEU A 84 -8.22 14.59 -4.95
CA LEU A 84 -8.26 15.45 -6.12
C LEU A 84 -8.59 16.90 -5.75
N LYS A 85 -9.58 17.13 -4.87
CA LYS A 85 -9.92 18.47 -4.36
C LYS A 85 -8.74 19.09 -3.63
N ARG A 86 -8.06 18.35 -2.75
CA ARG A 86 -6.85 18.83 -2.06
C ARG A 86 -5.78 19.24 -3.05
N TYR A 87 -5.49 18.39 -4.04
CA TYR A 87 -4.50 18.70 -5.06
C TYR A 87 -4.84 19.98 -5.83
N ILE A 88 -6.10 20.13 -6.25
CA ILE A 88 -6.56 21.33 -6.96
C ILE A 88 -6.48 22.56 -6.06
N TYR A 89 -6.90 22.44 -4.79
CA TYR A 89 -6.88 23.51 -3.80
C TYR A 89 -5.45 24.06 -3.61
N GLU A 90 -4.49 23.17 -3.37
CA GLU A 90 -3.08 23.52 -3.18
C GLU A 90 -2.49 24.12 -4.46
N ARG A 91 -2.78 23.53 -5.63
CA ARG A 91 -2.23 23.96 -6.91
C ARG A 91 -2.80 25.29 -7.41
N ALA A 92 -4.08 25.55 -7.15
CA ALA A 92 -4.74 26.78 -7.55
C ALA A 92 -4.54 27.92 -6.55
N ASP A 93 -3.83 27.67 -5.44
CA ASP A 93 -3.56 28.64 -4.36
C ASP A 93 -4.83 29.35 -3.88
N LEU A 94 -5.88 28.55 -3.62
CA LEU A 94 -7.19 29.07 -3.20
C LEU A 94 -7.09 29.70 -1.81
N GLU A 95 -7.55 30.95 -1.68
CA GLU A 95 -7.48 31.71 -0.43
C GLU A 95 -8.59 31.33 0.56
N GLU A 96 -9.75 30.89 0.06
CA GLU A 96 -10.88 30.53 0.90
C GLU A 96 -10.58 29.30 1.75
N PRO A 97 -11.13 29.18 2.98
CA PRO A 97 -11.00 27.97 3.77
C PRO A 97 -11.47 26.74 3.00
N PHE A 98 -10.73 25.64 3.06
CA PHE A 98 -11.03 24.44 2.25
C PHE A 98 -12.47 23.93 2.36
N GLY A 99 -13.06 23.99 3.58
CA GLY A 99 -14.45 23.59 3.82
C GLY A 99 -15.50 24.53 3.22
N GLU A 100 -15.11 25.75 2.83
CA GLU A 100 -15.98 26.75 2.21
C GLU A 100 -15.87 26.74 0.67
N VAL A 101 -14.84 26.10 0.10
CA VAL A 101 -14.69 25.98 -1.35
C VAL A 101 -15.76 25.06 -1.92
N THR A 102 -16.62 25.63 -2.77
CA THR A 102 -17.71 24.87 -3.40
C THR A 102 -17.21 23.91 -4.48
N GLN A 103 -17.96 22.84 -4.72
CA GLN A 103 -17.65 21.88 -5.79
C GLN A 103 -17.60 22.53 -7.19
N ASP A 104 -18.38 23.60 -7.42
CA ASP A 104 -18.39 24.32 -8.69
C ASP A 104 -17.04 24.96 -9.00
N ILE A 105 -16.35 25.50 -7.99
CA ILE A 105 -15.00 26.08 -8.14
C ILE A 105 -14.01 25.00 -8.60
N TYR A 106 -13.97 23.86 -7.90
CA TYR A 106 -13.11 22.73 -8.29
C TYR A 106 -13.41 22.24 -9.71
N ARG A 107 -14.70 22.12 -10.05
CA ARG A 107 -15.11 21.68 -11.39
C ARG A 107 -14.63 22.65 -12.45
N ASP A 108 -14.81 23.94 -12.23
CA ASP A 108 -14.49 24.97 -13.22
C ASP A 108 -12.97 25.06 -13.45
N ILE A 109 -12.16 24.91 -12.40
CA ILE A 109 -10.69 24.81 -12.51
C ILE A 109 -10.28 23.62 -13.39
N VAL A 110 -10.83 22.41 -13.14
CA VAL A 110 -10.50 21.22 -13.94
C VAL A 110 -10.94 21.41 -15.39
N MET A 111 -12.14 21.94 -15.62
CA MET A 111 -12.68 22.18 -16.96
C MET A 111 -11.84 23.19 -17.76
N GLU A 112 -11.42 24.28 -17.12
CA GLU A 112 -10.55 25.29 -17.72
C GLU A 112 -9.18 24.71 -18.04
N SER A 113 -8.58 23.99 -17.09
CA SER A 113 -7.26 23.37 -17.29
C SER A 113 -7.25 22.40 -18.47
N PHE A 114 -8.25 21.50 -18.57
CA PHE A 114 -8.37 20.59 -19.71
C PHE A 114 -8.51 21.32 -21.06
N LYS A 115 -9.20 22.46 -21.07
CA LYS A 115 -9.35 23.28 -22.27
C LYS A 115 -8.02 23.93 -22.66
N GLU A 116 -7.27 24.45 -21.70
CA GLU A 116 -5.98 25.09 -21.93
C GLU A 116 -4.88 24.11 -22.37
N THR A 117 -4.89 22.90 -21.82
CA THR A 117 -3.92 21.85 -22.18
C THR A 117 -4.30 21.10 -23.45
N PHE A 118 -5.49 21.37 -24.01
CA PHE A 118 -6.09 20.60 -25.10
C PHE A 118 -6.18 19.09 -24.79
N THR A 119 -6.33 18.74 -23.51
CA THR A 119 -6.44 17.34 -23.08
C THR A 119 -7.83 16.81 -23.47
N PRO A 120 -7.93 15.61 -24.08
CA PRO A 120 -9.21 15.05 -24.42
C PRO A 120 -10.02 14.73 -23.17
N LYS A 121 -11.34 14.58 -23.32
CA LYS A 121 -12.20 14.17 -22.20
C LYS A 121 -12.01 12.71 -21.77
N SER A 122 -11.36 11.89 -22.58
CA SER A 122 -11.02 10.50 -22.29
C SER A 122 -9.96 10.03 -23.28
N MET A 123 -9.10 9.10 -22.84
CA MET A 123 -8.17 8.37 -23.71
C MET A 123 -8.88 7.35 -24.62
N ASN A 124 -10.14 6.99 -24.29
CA ASN A 124 -10.96 6.07 -25.07
C ASN A 124 -12.24 6.78 -25.56
N PRO A 125 -12.83 6.35 -26.69
CA PRO A 125 -14.08 6.92 -27.17
C PRO A 125 -15.20 6.88 -26.11
N THR A 126 -15.82 8.04 -25.84
CA THR A 126 -16.93 8.15 -24.89
C THR A 126 -17.95 9.19 -25.33
N SER A 127 -19.24 8.90 -25.11
CA SER A 127 -20.34 9.86 -25.31
C SER A 127 -20.54 10.80 -24.12
N THR A 128 -19.98 10.47 -22.95
CA THR A 128 -20.13 11.26 -21.72
C THR A 128 -19.49 12.64 -21.89
N LYS A 129 -20.13 13.68 -21.35
CA LYS A 129 -19.60 15.05 -21.36
C LYS A 129 -18.49 15.19 -20.33
N LEU A 130 -17.49 16.04 -20.60
CA LEU A 130 -16.39 16.29 -19.66
C LEU A 130 -16.91 16.77 -18.30
N SER A 131 -17.90 17.66 -18.26
CA SER A 131 -18.48 18.14 -17.00
C SER A 131 -19.06 17.02 -16.13
N SER A 132 -19.69 16.01 -16.74
CA SER A 132 -20.19 14.83 -16.02
C SER A 132 -19.04 13.95 -15.50
N LEU A 133 -17.97 13.82 -16.28
CA LEU A 133 -16.78 13.06 -15.85
C LEU A 133 -16.07 13.76 -14.68
N VAL A 134 -15.85 15.08 -14.77
CA VAL A 134 -15.24 15.88 -13.69
C VAL A 134 -16.07 15.78 -12.41
N ASN A 135 -17.40 15.92 -12.50
CA ASN A 135 -18.27 15.74 -11.34
C ASN A 135 -18.13 14.35 -10.71
N ASN A 136 -17.96 13.30 -11.52
CA ASN A 136 -17.73 11.96 -11.00
C ASN A 136 -16.36 11.85 -10.33
N TRP A 137 -15.30 12.36 -10.96
CA TRP A 137 -13.94 12.32 -10.41
C TRP A 137 -13.85 13.02 -9.05
N LEU A 138 -14.55 14.14 -8.86
CA LEU A 138 -14.58 14.89 -7.60
C LEU A 138 -15.40 14.23 -6.47
N ASN A 139 -16.16 13.16 -6.76
CA ASN A 139 -17.07 12.53 -5.78
C ASN A 139 -16.86 11.02 -5.60
N GLN A 140 -16.10 10.38 -6.47
CA GLN A 140 -15.90 8.93 -6.42
C GLN A 140 -14.86 8.54 -5.37
N ALA A 141 -15.11 7.41 -4.70
CA ALA A 141 -14.17 6.78 -3.78
C ALA A 141 -12.85 6.37 -4.48
N SER A 142 -12.93 5.97 -5.75
CA SER A 142 -11.82 5.54 -6.57
C SER A 142 -12.16 5.72 -8.05
N VAL A 143 -11.14 5.85 -8.89
CA VAL A 143 -11.26 5.90 -10.36
C VAL A 143 -10.35 4.85 -10.98
N LYS A 144 -10.48 4.62 -12.28
CA LYS A 144 -9.53 3.73 -12.98
C LYS A 144 -8.17 4.40 -13.11
N ARG A 145 -7.11 3.59 -13.14
CA ARG A 145 -5.72 4.00 -13.41
C ARG A 145 -5.59 4.97 -14.59
N GLU A 146 -6.26 4.69 -15.71
CA GLU A 146 -6.19 5.55 -16.90
C GLU A 146 -6.76 6.96 -16.67
N THR A 147 -7.65 7.11 -15.69
CA THR A 147 -8.19 8.41 -15.29
C THR A 147 -7.11 9.26 -14.62
N VAL A 148 -6.23 8.65 -13.83
CA VAL A 148 -5.10 9.36 -13.20
C VAL A 148 -4.14 9.87 -14.25
N PHE A 149 -3.79 9.06 -15.26
CA PHE A 149 -2.98 9.53 -16.38
C PHE A 149 -3.67 10.67 -17.14
N LEU A 150 -4.96 10.55 -17.42
CA LEU A 150 -5.70 11.62 -18.10
C LEU A 150 -5.69 12.94 -17.30
N LEU A 151 -5.92 12.86 -15.99
CA LEU A 151 -5.83 14.00 -15.08
C LEU A 151 -4.41 14.55 -15.02
N GLY A 152 -3.39 13.69 -15.12
CA GLY A 152 -1.99 14.10 -15.20
C GLY A 152 -1.74 15.10 -16.33
N PHE A 153 -2.23 14.79 -17.52
CA PHE A 153 -2.18 15.71 -18.65
C PHE A 153 -3.10 16.92 -18.48
N GLY A 154 -4.33 16.69 -18.03
CA GLY A 154 -5.38 17.71 -17.94
C GLY A 154 -5.13 18.76 -16.88
N LEU A 155 -4.39 18.42 -15.82
CA LEU A 155 -4.03 19.31 -14.72
C LEU A 155 -2.55 19.69 -14.72
N ARG A 156 -1.77 19.27 -15.74
CA ARG A 156 -0.31 19.49 -15.85
C ARG A 156 0.46 19.00 -14.61
N MET A 157 0.11 17.80 -14.13
CA MET A 157 0.79 17.15 -13.01
C MET A 157 2.25 16.83 -13.38
N SER A 158 3.13 16.84 -12.39
CA SER A 158 4.48 16.27 -12.53
C SER A 158 4.43 14.74 -12.58
N ALA A 159 5.54 14.09 -12.95
CA ALA A 159 5.63 12.63 -12.84
C ALA A 159 5.47 12.17 -11.39
N GLU A 160 5.97 12.95 -10.42
CA GLU A 160 5.84 12.69 -8.98
C GLU A 160 4.39 12.80 -8.51
N ASP A 161 3.67 13.85 -8.94
CA ASP A 161 2.24 14.02 -8.63
C ASP A 161 1.42 12.82 -9.13
N VAL A 162 1.68 12.37 -10.37
CA VAL A 162 0.98 11.21 -10.94
C VAL A 162 1.34 9.94 -10.17
N SER A 163 2.62 9.74 -9.85
CA SER A 163 3.08 8.61 -9.00
C SER A 163 2.38 8.61 -7.65
N ASP A 164 2.23 9.76 -6.99
CA ASP A 164 1.51 9.87 -5.72
C ASP A 164 0.02 9.51 -5.86
N PHE A 165 -0.65 9.94 -6.94
CA PHE A 165 -2.03 9.52 -7.20
C PHE A 165 -2.16 8.02 -7.48
N LEU A 166 -1.21 7.40 -8.16
CA LEU A 166 -1.21 5.96 -8.39
C LEU A 166 -0.97 5.19 -7.09
N THR A 167 0.07 5.56 -6.35
CA THR A 167 0.61 4.77 -5.25
C THR A 167 -0.07 5.06 -3.91
N ARG A 168 -0.43 6.32 -3.63
CA ARG A 168 -1.04 6.72 -2.35
C ARG A 168 -2.56 6.82 -2.43
N VAL A 169 -3.09 7.31 -3.56
CA VAL A 169 -4.54 7.53 -3.72
C VAL A 169 -5.24 6.29 -4.25
N LEU A 170 -4.80 5.74 -5.39
CA LEU A 170 -5.37 4.49 -5.92
C LEU A 170 -4.85 3.25 -5.20
N ARG A 171 -3.71 3.34 -4.51
CA ARG A 171 -3.04 2.21 -3.83
C ARG A 171 -2.69 1.08 -4.81
N GLU A 172 -2.30 1.48 -6.02
CA GLU A 172 -1.82 0.64 -7.09
C GLU A 172 -0.28 0.73 -7.20
N GLN A 173 0.32 -0.07 -8.08
CA GLN A 173 1.73 0.09 -8.43
C GLN A 173 1.99 1.45 -9.08
N ASP A 174 3.22 1.94 -8.99
CA ASP A 174 3.65 3.13 -9.74
C ASP A 174 3.68 2.86 -11.25
N PHE A 175 4.22 3.76 -12.07
CA PHE A 175 4.39 3.60 -13.51
C PHE A 175 4.92 2.22 -13.90
N ASP A 176 4.20 1.53 -14.77
CA ASP A 176 4.62 0.26 -15.31
C ASP A 176 5.55 0.50 -16.51
N PHE A 177 6.86 0.45 -16.27
CA PHE A 177 7.85 0.61 -17.34
C PHE A 177 7.87 -0.55 -18.36
N ARG A 178 7.05 -1.59 -18.16
CA ARG A 178 6.82 -2.64 -19.17
C ARG A 178 5.69 -2.30 -20.13
N ASN A 179 4.84 -1.34 -19.75
CA ASN A 179 3.75 -0.86 -20.59
C ASN A 179 4.24 0.33 -21.42
N PRO A 180 4.33 0.21 -22.77
CA PRO A 180 4.84 1.27 -23.62
C PRO A 180 4.03 2.57 -23.50
N ASP A 181 2.72 2.49 -23.25
CA ASP A 181 1.89 3.68 -23.06
C ASP A 181 2.26 4.41 -21.76
N GLU A 182 2.46 3.70 -20.65
CA GLU A 182 2.82 4.32 -19.38
C GLU A 182 4.23 4.91 -19.40
N VAL A 183 5.19 4.27 -20.07
CA VAL A 183 6.53 4.81 -20.29
C VAL A 183 6.46 6.13 -21.07
N ILE A 184 5.63 6.19 -22.11
CA ILE A 184 5.41 7.41 -22.89
C ILE A 184 4.75 8.49 -22.03
N TYR A 185 3.75 8.14 -21.20
CA TYR A 185 3.11 9.10 -20.32
C TYR A 185 4.08 9.66 -19.28
N TRP A 186 4.86 8.79 -18.62
CA TRP A 186 5.91 9.19 -17.68
C TRP A 186 6.87 10.19 -18.34
N PHE A 187 7.36 9.88 -19.55
CA PHE A 187 8.25 10.76 -20.31
C PHE A 187 7.61 12.13 -20.56
N CYS A 188 6.34 12.15 -20.96
CA CYS A 188 5.62 13.39 -21.18
C CYS A 188 5.46 14.20 -19.88
N TYR A 189 5.15 13.58 -18.74
CA TYR A 189 5.06 14.31 -17.47
C TYR A 189 6.43 14.84 -17.01
N TYR A 190 7.49 14.06 -17.18
CA TYR A 190 8.86 14.46 -16.86
C TYR A 190 9.28 15.73 -17.62
N HIS A 191 8.91 15.83 -18.89
CA HIS A 191 9.19 17.01 -19.74
C HIS A 191 8.07 18.05 -19.78
N GLN A 192 6.97 17.86 -19.04
CA GLN A 192 5.78 18.71 -19.08
C GLN A 192 5.17 18.88 -20.49
N TYR A 193 5.21 17.82 -21.29
CA TYR A 193 4.55 17.77 -22.59
C TYR A 193 3.05 17.44 -22.46
N GLY A 194 2.24 18.05 -23.33
CA GLY A 194 0.79 17.78 -23.39
C GLY A 194 0.44 16.46 -24.07
N TYR A 195 -0.82 16.04 -23.94
CA TYR A 195 -1.32 14.75 -24.44
C TYR A 195 -1.06 14.51 -25.94
N HIS A 196 -1.04 15.57 -26.75
CA HIS A 196 -0.74 15.47 -28.18
C HIS A 196 0.64 14.85 -28.46
N LYS A 197 1.65 15.12 -27.61
CA LYS A 197 2.99 14.54 -27.76
C LYS A 197 2.99 13.06 -27.39
N ALA A 198 2.20 12.67 -26.39
CA ALA A 198 2.02 11.25 -26.06
C ALA A 198 1.41 10.49 -27.26
N GLU A 199 0.39 11.06 -27.91
CA GLU A 199 -0.19 10.46 -29.12
C GLU A 199 0.80 10.36 -30.29
N GLU A 200 1.65 11.38 -30.50
CA GLU A 200 2.73 11.34 -31.49
C GLU A 200 3.73 10.21 -31.19
N LEU A 201 4.17 10.08 -29.93
CA LEU A 201 5.10 9.03 -29.50
C LEU A 201 4.48 7.63 -29.62
N LYS A 202 3.19 7.48 -29.29
CA LYS A 202 2.44 6.23 -29.47
C LYS A 202 2.37 5.85 -30.95
N GLN A 203 2.15 6.82 -31.85
CA GLN A 203 2.20 6.56 -33.29
C GLN A 203 3.60 6.14 -33.74
N LYS A 204 4.65 6.83 -33.27
CA LYS A 204 6.05 6.44 -33.56
C LYS A 204 6.33 5.01 -33.10
N TYR A 205 5.90 4.64 -31.90
CA TYR A 205 6.01 3.28 -31.36
C TYR A 205 5.38 2.22 -32.28
N THR A 206 4.22 2.48 -32.89
CA THR A 206 3.61 1.52 -33.84
C THR A 206 4.49 1.20 -35.05
N THR A 207 5.31 2.15 -35.49
CA THR A 207 6.21 2.02 -36.66
C THR A 207 7.65 1.64 -36.30
N LEU A 208 8.00 1.67 -35.02
CA LEU A 208 9.35 1.39 -34.53
C LEU A 208 9.76 -0.07 -34.80
N ALA A 209 11.02 -0.31 -35.19
CA ALA A 209 11.55 -1.67 -35.30
C ALA A 209 11.88 -2.23 -33.91
N PRO A 210 11.57 -3.50 -33.61
CA PRO A 210 11.96 -4.13 -32.35
C PRO A 210 13.49 -4.25 -32.24
N ASP A 211 14.01 -4.12 -31.01
CA ASP A 211 15.44 -4.26 -30.71
C ASP A 211 15.65 -5.29 -29.57
N GLU A 212 16.02 -6.52 -29.94
CA GLU A 212 16.34 -7.60 -28.99
C GLU A 212 17.73 -7.45 -28.36
N GLU A 213 18.61 -6.61 -28.91
CA GLU A 213 20.01 -6.47 -28.48
C GLU A 213 20.21 -5.38 -27.43
N TYR A 214 19.16 -4.62 -27.10
CA TYR A 214 19.21 -3.56 -26.10
C TYR A 214 19.55 -4.09 -24.69
N LYS A 215 20.69 -3.65 -24.14
CA LYS A 215 21.25 -4.19 -22.89
C LYS A 215 20.93 -3.36 -21.65
N ASP A 216 20.49 -2.12 -21.84
CA ASP A 216 20.38 -1.13 -20.76
C ASP A 216 19.00 -1.13 -20.09
N ALA A 217 18.10 -2.06 -20.46
CA ALA A 217 16.76 -2.17 -19.86
C ALA A 217 16.81 -2.33 -18.34
N VAL A 218 17.78 -3.09 -17.82
CA VAL A 218 18.01 -3.29 -16.38
C VAL A 218 18.34 -1.97 -15.65
N LEU A 219 18.98 -1.02 -16.34
CA LEU A 219 19.30 0.29 -15.77
C LEU A 219 18.06 1.18 -15.65
N VAL A 220 17.10 1.07 -16.58
CA VAL A 220 15.78 1.74 -16.47
C VAL A 220 15.03 1.19 -15.27
N TYR A 221 14.88 -0.13 -15.17
CA TYR A 221 14.12 -0.75 -14.07
C TYR A 221 14.71 -0.49 -12.68
N SER A 222 16.02 -0.35 -12.57
CA SER A 222 16.69 -0.04 -11.29
C SER A 222 16.75 1.46 -10.97
N GLY A 223 16.09 2.31 -11.77
CA GLY A 223 16.14 3.77 -11.61
C GLY A 223 17.52 4.39 -11.86
N ARG A 224 18.50 3.60 -12.31
CA ARG A 224 19.88 4.04 -12.56
C ARG A 224 20.05 4.75 -13.90
N MET A 225 19.07 4.63 -14.79
CA MET A 225 19.03 5.37 -16.05
C MET A 225 17.66 6.03 -16.21
N CYS A 226 17.69 7.36 -16.32
CA CYS A 226 16.52 8.16 -16.65
C CYS A 226 16.32 8.18 -18.17
N LEU A 227 15.06 8.02 -18.62
CA LEU A 227 14.67 8.19 -20.02
C LEU A 227 14.46 9.68 -20.32
N ASP A 228 15.50 10.50 -20.16
CA ASP A 228 15.44 11.97 -20.23
C ASP A 228 15.57 12.55 -21.65
N THR A 229 15.71 11.70 -22.68
CA THR A 229 15.72 12.12 -24.09
C THR A 229 14.83 11.24 -24.94
N GLU A 230 14.32 11.79 -26.06
CA GLU A 230 13.48 11.04 -26.98
C GLU A 230 14.24 9.85 -27.60
N GLU A 231 15.55 9.96 -27.81
CA GLU A 231 16.38 8.86 -28.31
C GLU A 231 16.44 7.69 -27.31
N LYS A 232 16.69 7.97 -26.02
CA LYS A 232 16.71 6.94 -24.97
C LYS A 232 15.34 6.29 -24.82
N LEU A 233 14.27 7.10 -24.83
CA LEU A 233 12.90 6.60 -24.82
C LEU A 233 12.64 5.65 -26.01
N LEU A 234 12.96 6.06 -27.23
CA LEU A 234 12.69 5.27 -28.42
C LEU A 234 13.52 3.98 -28.44
N GLN A 235 14.78 3.99 -28.00
CA GLN A 235 15.57 2.77 -27.84
C GLN A 235 14.92 1.79 -26.85
N TYR A 236 14.46 2.30 -25.71
CA TYR A 236 13.79 1.49 -24.71
C TYR A 236 12.44 0.95 -25.19
N LEU A 237 11.66 1.76 -25.91
CA LEU A 237 10.41 1.31 -26.52
C LEU A 237 10.63 0.25 -27.61
N ALA A 238 11.73 0.33 -28.38
CA ALA A 238 12.08 -0.70 -29.37
C ALA A 238 12.35 -2.04 -28.68
N TYR A 239 13.01 -2.01 -27.52
CA TYR A 239 13.20 -3.17 -26.66
C TYR A 239 11.87 -3.76 -26.17
N LEU A 240 10.95 -2.94 -25.62
CA LEU A 240 9.63 -3.42 -25.20
C LEU A 240 8.84 -4.07 -26.35
N LYS A 241 8.96 -3.51 -27.56
CA LYS A 241 8.28 -4.03 -28.76
C LYS A 241 8.78 -5.40 -29.19
N ALA A 242 10.05 -5.71 -28.93
CA ALA A 242 10.63 -7.01 -29.25
C ALA A 242 9.99 -8.16 -28.44
N GLY A 243 9.24 -7.85 -27.37
CA GLY A 243 8.58 -8.86 -26.56
C GLY A 243 9.57 -9.79 -25.86
N VAL A 244 10.83 -9.34 -25.71
CA VAL A 244 11.86 -10.06 -24.96
C VAL A 244 11.33 -10.28 -23.55
N GLU A 245 11.33 -11.53 -23.09
CA GLU A 245 10.97 -11.86 -21.71
C GLU A 245 11.72 -10.91 -20.78
N ASP A 246 10.99 -10.30 -19.84
CA ASP A 246 11.60 -9.45 -18.83
C ASP A 246 12.77 -10.26 -18.25
N PRO A 247 14.04 -9.84 -18.44
CA PRO A 247 15.18 -10.52 -17.84
C PRO A 247 15.05 -10.55 -16.31
N MET A 248 14.06 -9.81 -15.79
CA MET A 248 13.55 -9.73 -14.44
C MET A 248 12.09 -10.20 -14.25
N SER A 249 11.50 -11.16 -14.97
CA SER A 249 10.18 -11.69 -14.52
C SER A 249 10.33 -12.48 -13.21
N GLU A 250 11.21 -13.48 -13.20
CA GLU A 250 11.71 -14.18 -12.01
C GLU A 250 12.83 -13.41 -11.30
N LYS A 251 13.49 -12.46 -12.00
CA LYS A 251 14.52 -11.59 -11.39
C LYS A 251 14.02 -10.20 -10.99
N SER A 252 12.70 -9.94 -11.01
CA SER A 252 12.19 -8.63 -10.60
C SER A 252 12.46 -8.52 -9.13
N GLN A 253 12.95 -7.34 -8.73
CA GLN A 253 13.25 -7.12 -7.33
C GLN A 253 12.03 -7.43 -6.46
N ALA A 254 10.82 -7.06 -6.91
CA ALA A 254 9.57 -7.39 -6.24
C ALA A 254 9.31 -8.91 -6.14
N PHE A 255 9.50 -9.69 -7.21
CA PHE A 255 9.34 -11.14 -7.16
C PHE A 255 10.43 -11.83 -6.33
N GLN A 256 11.67 -11.36 -6.41
CA GLN A 256 12.80 -11.84 -5.61
C GLN A 256 12.59 -11.58 -4.13
N GLU A 257 12.21 -10.36 -3.75
CA GLU A 257 11.87 -10.02 -2.37
C GLU A 257 10.64 -10.81 -1.91
N PHE A 258 9.59 -10.92 -2.72
CA PHE A 258 8.43 -11.75 -2.39
C PHE A 258 8.82 -13.21 -2.13
N THR A 259 9.66 -13.80 -2.98
CA THR A 259 10.10 -15.20 -2.82
C THR A 259 10.99 -15.34 -1.58
N ARG A 260 11.91 -14.41 -1.34
CA ARG A 260 12.77 -14.37 -0.15
C ARG A 260 11.93 -14.32 1.12
N LEU A 261 10.97 -13.41 1.18
CA LEU A 261 10.05 -13.24 2.30
C LEU A 261 9.16 -14.47 2.48
N LEU A 262 8.60 -15.01 1.39
CA LEU A 262 7.75 -16.20 1.44
C LEU A 262 8.53 -17.42 1.96
N ASP A 263 9.78 -17.62 1.53
CA ASP A 263 10.61 -18.73 2.01
C ASP A 263 11.01 -18.54 3.47
N LYS A 264 11.25 -17.31 3.93
CA LYS A 264 11.46 -16.98 5.34
C LYS A 264 10.20 -17.29 6.17
N ALA A 265 9.02 -16.87 5.71
CA ALA A 265 7.75 -17.19 6.34
C ALA A 265 7.50 -18.71 6.40
N ARG A 266 7.79 -19.44 5.32
CA ARG A 266 7.71 -20.92 5.31
C ARG A 266 8.65 -21.57 6.31
N ALA A 267 9.86 -21.04 6.48
CA ALA A 267 10.80 -21.58 7.46
C ALA A 267 10.29 -21.40 8.90
N ILE A 268 9.72 -20.23 9.20
CA ILE A 268 9.07 -19.94 10.49
C ILE A 268 7.90 -20.91 10.72
N ILE A 269 7.00 -21.07 9.74
CA ILE A 269 5.85 -21.98 9.86
C ILE A 269 6.30 -23.44 10.04
N ALA A 270 7.32 -23.89 9.32
CA ALA A 270 7.88 -25.23 9.51
C ALA A 270 8.38 -25.43 10.95
N ALA A 271 9.04 -24.42 11.53
CA ALA A 271 9.47 -24.45 12.92
C ALA A 271 8.29 -24.43 13.91
N MET A 272 7.22 -23.69 13.62
CA MET A 272 5.98 -23.72 14.42
C MET A 272 5.36 -25.13 14.41
N TYR A 273 5.17 -25.72 13.23
CA TYR A 273 4.64 -27.09 13.09
C TYR A 273 5.54 -28.15 13.73
N GLN A 274 6.85 -27.91 13.80
CA GLN A 274 7.77 -28.81 14.50
C GLN A 274 7.58 -28.78 16.03
N LYS A 275 7.08 -27.66 16.57
CA LYS A 275 6.77 -27.49 18.00
C LYS A 275 5.35 -27.92 18.36
N ASP A 276 4.44 -27.93 17.39
CA ASP A 276 3.04 -28.30 17.56
C ASP A 276 2.84 -29.80 17.90
N GLU A 277 2.10 -30.09 18.97
CA GLU A 277 1.91 -31.46 19.47
C GLU A 277 1.02 -32.31 18.55
N GLU A 278 0.03 -31.72 17.88
CA GLU A 278 -0.83 -32.45 16.94
C GLU A 278 -0.07 -32.87 15.68
N GLU A 279 0.81 -32.00 15.19
CA GLU A 279 1.67 -32.28 14.04
C GLU A 279 2.86 -33.19 14.41
N LYS A 280 3.41 -33.08 15.63
CA LYS A 280 4.44 -34.02 16.14
C LYS A 280 3.95 -35.46 16.19
N ASN A 281 2.68 -35.68 16.54
CA ASN A 281 2.07 -37.01 16.59
C ASN A 281 2.05 -37.73 15.22
N ARG A 282 2.28 -36.99 14.12
CA ARG A 282 2.43 -37.56 12.77
C ARG A 282 3.85 -38.03 12.46
N GLY A 283 4.81 -37.83 13.36
CA GLY A 283 6.21 -38.25 13.20
C GLY A 283 6.95 -37.58 12.04
N LYS A 284 6.41 -36.47 11.51
CA LYS A 284 6.96 -35.75 10.37
C LYS A 284 7.94 -34.68 10.84
N VAL A 285 9.12 -34.65 10.22
CA VAL A 285 10.07 -33.53 10.35
C VAL A 285 9.73 -32.52 9.26
N TRP A 286 9.29 -31.33 9.65
CA TRP A 286 8.85 -30.30 8.71
C TRP A 286 10.03 -29.49 8.16
N LYS A 287 10.11 -29.38 6.84
CA LYS A 287 11.07 -28.52 6.13
C LYS A 287 10.35 -27.35 5.48
N THR A 288 11.07 -26.28 5.18
CA THR A 288 10.58 -25.13 4.41
C THR A 288 9.87 -25.55 3.12
N SER A 289 10.43 -26.52 2.39
CA SER A 289 9.86 -27.06 1.15
C SER A 289 8.54 -27.80 1.33
N ASP A 290 8.21 -28.22 2.56
CA ASP A 290 6.97 -28.93 2.87
C ASP A 290 5.80 -27.97 3.14
N ILE A 291 6.07 -26.68 3.30
CA ILE A 291 5.07 -25.66 3.63
C ILE A 291 4.45 -25.10 2.36
N THR A 292 3.17 -25.42 2.16
CA THR A 292 2.43 -25.03 0.96
C THR A 292 1.87 -23.62 1.09
N PRO A 293 1.43 -22.97 -0.02
CA PRO A 293 0.66 -21.73 0.05
C PRO A 293 -0.59 -21.82 0.94
N SER A 294 -1.17 -23.02 1.10
CA SER A 294 -2.32 -23.20 2.00
C SER A 294 -1.92 -23.19 3.47
N ASP A 295 -0.72 -23.69 3.81
CA ASP A 295 -0.17 -23.59 5.17
C ASP A 295 0.13 -22.14 5.54
N VAL A 296 0.71 -21.38 4.60
CA VAL A 296 0.94 -19.94 4.76
C VAL A 296 -0.37 -19.19 4.98
N GLU A 297 -1.40 -19.43 4.14
CA GLU A 297 -2.74 -18.85 4.33
C GLU A 297 -3.34 -19.24 5.68
N LYS A 298 -3.23 -20.51 6.09
CA LYS A 298 -3.79 -21.01 7.35
C LYS A 298 -3.19 -20.31 8.57
N VAL A 299 -1.88 -20.10 8.59
CA VAL A 299 -1.20 -19.47 9.73
C VAL A 299 -1.45 -17.96 9.76
N ILE A 300 -1.26 -17.27 8.62
CA ILE A 300 -1.42 -15.81 8.57
C ILE A 300 -2.90 -15.44 8.76
N CYS A 301 -3.84 -16.15 8.12
CA CYS A 301 -5.27 -15.82 8.15
C CYS A 301 -6.06 -16.66 9.18
N SER A 302 -5.43 -17.08 10.27
CA SER A 302 -6.02 -18.01 11.26
C SER A 302 -7.30 -17.49 11.92
N GLY A 303 -7.42 -16.18 12.14
CA GLY A 303 -8.62 -15.54 12.70
C GLY A 303 -9.80 -15.40 11.72
N ILE A 304 -9.65 -15.76 10.44
CA ILE A 304 -10.75 -15.67 9.48
C ILE A 304 -11.66 -16.90 9.62
N PRO A 305 -12.97 -16.72 9.88
CA PRO A 305 -13.87 -17.86 10.07
C PRO A 305 -13.99 -18.73 8.82
N ILE A 306 -14.20 -20.02 9.04
CA ILE A 306 -14.37 -21.02 7.98
C ILE A 306 -15.87 -21.21 7.66
N ASN A 307 -16.20 -21.40 6.37
CA ASN A 307 -17.55 -21.70 5.92
C ASN A 307 -17.88 -23.19 6.07
N GLN A 308 -19.14 -23.56 5.81
CA GLN A 308 -19.61 -24.96 5.89
C GLN A 308 -18.84 -25.94 5.00
N MET A 309 -18.11 -25.45 3.99
CA MET A 309 -17.30 -26.25 3.06
C MET A 309 -15.82 -26.33 3.46
N GLY A 310 -15.43 -25.83 4.63
CA GLY A 310 -14.04 -25.87 5.08
C GLY A 310 -13.13 -24.81 4.46
N ASN A 311 -13.67 -23.81 3.75
CA ASN A 311 -12.89 -22.70 3.19
C ASN A 311 -13.06 -21.43 4.02
N LEU A 312 -12.01 -20.59 4.10
CA LEU A 312 -12.13 -19.25 4.70
C LEU A 312 -13.30 -18.46 4.10
N LYS A 313 -14.10 -17.78 4.94
CA LYS A 313 -15.13 -16.85 4.49
C LYS A 313 -14.54 -15.82 3.52
N LYS A 314 -15.36 -15.36 2.56
CA LYS A 314 -14.90 -14.39 1.56
C LYS A 314 -14.66 -13.03 2.21
N MET A 315 -13.68 -12.28 1.72
CA MET A 315 -13.38 -10.92 2.20
C MET A 315 -14.61 -10.01 2.21
N SER A 316 -15.50 -10.16 1.23
CA SER A 316 -16.75 -9.40 1.11
C SER A 316 -17.72 -9.56 2.30
N ALA A 317 -17.52 -10.56 3.16
CA ALA A 317 -18.32 -10.78 4.37
C ALA A 317 -17.75 -10.05 5.61
N SER A 318 -16.53 -9.52 5.54
CA SER A 318 -15.95 -8.72 6.61
C SER A 318 -16.48 -7.29 6.57
N ILE A 319 -16.74 -6.70 7.73
CA ILE A 319 -17.10 -5.27 7.83
C ILE A 319 -15.92 -4.35 7.45
N LEU A 320 -14.69 -4.87 7.51
CA LEU A 320 -13.47 -4.17 7.09
C LEU A 320 -13.16 -4.32 5.58
N ALA A 321 -14.03 -5.00 4.82
CA ALA A 321 -13.80 -5.26 3.39
C ALA A 321 -13.60 -4.00 2.54
N ARG A 322 -14.28 -2.91 2.89
CA ARG A 322 -14.08 -1.61 2.25
C ARG A 322 -12.75 -0.97 2.65
N HIS A 323 -12.38 -1.05 3.93
CA HIS A 323 -11.14 -0.46 4.47
C HIS A 323 -9.89 -1.09 3.83
N PHE A 324 -9.92 -2.41 3.64
CA PHE A 324 -8.80 -3.18 3.08
C PHE A 324 -8.90 -3.38 1.56
N SER A 325 -9.78 -2.65 0.86
CA SER A 325 -9.94 -2.72 -0.60
C SER A 325 -10.12 -4.15 -1.14
N GLN A 326 -10.83 -5.01 -0.40
CA GLN A 326 -11.02 -6.43 -0.72
C GLN A 326 -9.72 -7.26 -0.83
N LYS A 327 -8.57 -6.75 -0.37
CA LYS A 327 -7.29 -7.46 -0.42
C LYS A 327 -7.16 -8.43 0.75
N ARG A 328 -6.68 -9.64 0.44
CA ARG A 328 -6.33 -10.69 1.41
C ARG A 328 -5.19 -11.54 0.88
N PHE A 329 -4.26 -11.88 1.76
CA PHE A 329 -3.11 -12.72 1.46
C PHE A 329 -3.49 -14.21 1.37
N SER A 330 -4.22 -14.54 0.31
CA SER A 330 -4.81 -15.87 0.12
C SER A 330 -3.88 -16.85 -0.58
N ARG A 331 -4.16 -18.16 -0.43
CA ARG A 331 -3.43 -19.21 -1.15
C ARG A 331 -3.51 -19.03 -2.67
N GLN A 332 -4.65 -18.55 -3.19
CA GLN A 332 -4.84 -18.30 -4.62
C GLN A 332 -3.98 -17.13 -5.10
N ARG A 333 -3.81 -16.09 -4.27
CA ARG A 333 -2.94 -14.95 -4.58
C ARG A 333 -1.48 -15.38 -4.62
N ILE A 334 -1.00 -16.06 -3.58
CA ILE A 334 0.37 -16.63 -3.52
C ILE A 334 0.63 -17.53 -4.74
N THR A 335 -0.30 -18.44 -5.05
CA THR A 335 -0.15 -19.37 -6.19
C THR A 335 -0.16 -18.63 -7.53
N SER A 336 -0.93 -17.55 -7.67
CA SER A 336 -0.98 -16.76 -8.91
C SER A 336 0.33 -16.00 -9.13
N ILE A 337 0.90 -15.44 -8.07
CA ILE A 337 2.21 -14.76 -8.11
C ILE A 337 3.30 -15.77 -8.47
N LEU A 338 3.40 -16.91 -7.78
CA LEU A 338 4.41 -17.95 -8.04
C LEU A 338 4.34 -18.55 -9.45
N ASN A 339 3.15 -18.51 -10.08
CA ASN A 339 2.96 -18.97 -11.45
C ASN A 339 3.03 -17.83 -12.49
N HIS A 340 3.51 -16.65 -12.11
CA HIS A 340 3.67 -15.48 -12.97
C HIS A 340 2.36 -15.00 -13.62
N LYS A 341 1.22 -15.27 -12.98
CA LYS A 341 -0.11 -14.85 -13.46
C LYS A 341 -0.53 -13.48 -12.95
N MET A 342 0.09 -13.03 -11.86
CA MET A 342 -0.16 -11.73 -11.23
C MET A 342 1.17 -11.11 -10.79
N PRO A 343 1.32 -9.78 -10.89
CA PRO A 343 2.46 -9.09 -10.31
C PRO A 343 2.39 -9.12 -8.78
N VAL A 344 3.56 -8.94 -8.15
CA VAL A 344 3.66 -8.67 -6.71
C VAL A 344 3.20 -7.24 -6.45
N GLU A 345 2.31 -7.06 -5.49
CA GLU A 345 1.91 -5.73 -4.99
C GLU A 345 2.59 -5.45 -3.65
N ARG A 346 2.71 -4.16 -3.28
CA ARG A 346 3.22 -3.74 -1.96
C ARG A 346 2.52 -4.46 -0.79
N PHE A 347 1.22 -4.71 -0.92
CA PHE A 347 0.41 -5.45 0.04
C PHE A 347 1.00 -6.82 0.37
N ASP A 348 1.53 -7.53 -0.64
CA ASP A 348 2.11 -8.87 -0.45
C ASP A 348 3.38 -8.82 0.38
N LEU A 349 4.26 -7.87 0.07
CA LEU A 349 5.54 -7.67 0.76
C LEU A 349 5.32 -7.24 2.21
N ILE A 350 4.46 -6.25 2.42
CA ILE A 350 4.12 -5.70 3.75
C ILE A 350 3.48 -6.79 4.63
N THR A 351 2.58 -7.62 4.09
CA THR A 351 1.95 -8.70 4.86
C THR A 351 2.95 -9.79 5.26
N LEU A 352 3.84 -10.19 4.35
CA LEU A 352 4.85 -11.20 4.65
C LEU A 352 5.87 -10.68 5.67
N GLU A 353 6.34 -9.45 5.50
CA GLU A 353 7.28 -8.84 6.44
C GLU A 353 6.66 -8.65 7.82
N PHE A 354 5.39 -8.23 7.88
CA PHE A 354 4.64 -8.16 9.14
C PHE A 354 4.62 -9.52 9.85
N PHE A 355 4.27 -10.58 9.12
CA PHE A 355 4.25 -11.93 9.69
C PHE A 355 5.65 -12.32 10.20
N ILE A 356 6.70 -12.11 9.40
CA ILE A 356 8.07 -12.46 9.79
C ILE A 356 8.49 -11.72 11.06
N VAL A 357 8.35 -10.39 11.09
CA VAL A 357 8.75 -9.58 12.24
C VAL A 357 7.90 -9.91 13.47
N SER A 358 6.60 -10.18 13.30
CA SER A 358 5.73 -10.59 14.42
C SER A 358 6.19 -11.88 15.12
N GLN A 359 6.89 -12.77 14.39
CA GLN A 359 7.32 -14.06 14.91
C GLN A 359 8.79 -14.05 15.34
N GLU A 360 9.67 -13.39 14.60
CA GLU A 360 11.10 -13.34 14.92
C GLU A 360 11.42 -12.40 16.08
N MET A 361 10.57 -11.39 16.29
CA MET A 361 10.71 -10.40 17.35
C MET A 361 9.54 -10.48 18.34
N GLU A 362 8.94 -11.65 18.52
CA GLU A 362 7.83 -11.87 19.47
C GLU A 362 8.21 -11.43 20.89
N ASP A 363 9.42 -11.76 21.35
CA ASP A 363 9.92 -11.42 22.69
C ASP A 363 10.51 -10.00 22.82
N GLU A 364 10.58 -9.23 21.74
CA GLU A 364 11.13 -7.87 21.74
C GLU A 364 10.09 -6.83 22.15
N ASP A 365 10.59 -5.71 22.68
CA ASP A 365 9.78 -4.53 23.01
C ASP A 365 9.00 -4.03 21.77
N PRO A 366 7.67 -3.74 21.87
CA PRO A 366 6.85 -3.40 20.71
C PRO A 366 7.39 -2.21 19.90
N TYR A 367 8.02 -1.23 20.57
CA TYR A 367 8.66 -0.10 19.91
C TYR A 367 9.84 -0.51 19.02
N ASN A 368 10.75 -1.35 19.56
CA ASN A 368 11.89 -1.85 18.78
C ASN A 368 11.42 -2.68 17.59
N ARG A 369 10.40 -3.51 17.79
CA ARG A 369 9.76 -4.32 16.74
C ARG A 369 9.18 -3.45 15.63
N TYR A 370 8.43 -2.42 16.00
CA TYR A 370 7.85 -1.46 15.06
C TYR A 370 8.92 -0.72 14.24
N HIS A 371 9.97 -0.22 14.89
CA HIS A 371 11.07 0.46 14.20
C HIS A 371 11.82 -0.46 13.26
N HIS A 372 12.14 -1.68 13.70
CA HIS A 372 12.79 -2.67 12.86
C HIS A 372 11.95 -3.00 11.61
N PHE A 373 10.64 -3.22 11.80
CA PHE A 373 9.73 -3.43 10.68
C PHE A 373 9.77 -2.26 9.69
N LEU A 374 9.69 -1.02 10.17
CA LEU A 374 9.72 0.16 9.31
C LEU A 374 11.03 0.25 8.51
N GLU A 375 12.18 0.04 9.15
CA GLU A 375 13.47 0.07 8.46
C GLU A 375 13.55 -0.98 7.35
N GLU A 376 13.23 -2.25 7.67
CA GLU A 376 13.28 -3.36 6.71
C GLU A 376 12.27 -3.19 5.57
N ILE A 377 11.00 -2.88 5.90
CA ILE A 377 9.97 -2.79 4.87
C ILE A 377 10.19 -1.60 3.95
N GLN A 378 10.68 -0.47 4.46
CA GLN A 378 10.99 0.70 3.63
C GLN A 378 12.14 0.39 2.67
N GLU A 379 13.18 -0.32 3.14
CA GLU A 379 14.26 -0.77 2.26
C GLU A 379 13.76 -1.74 1.18
N ILE A 380 12.90 -2.70 1.54
CA ILE A 380 12.28 -3.63 0.59
C ILE A 380 11.42 -2.89 -0.44
N LEU A 381 10.54 -1.98 -0.01
CA LEU A 381 9.68 -1.21 -0.90
C LEU A 381 10.50 -0.34 -1.85
N HIS A 382 11.52 0.35 -1.33
CA HIS A 382 12.43 1.18 -2.13
C HIS A 382 13.15 0.36 -3.20
N LYS A 383 13.72 -0.81 -2.82
CA LYS A 383 14.32 -1.76 -3.77
C LYS A 383 13.34 -2.16 -4.87
N CYS A 384 12.07 -2.33 -4.53
CA CYS A 384 11.01 -2.73 -5.46
C CYS A 384 10.44 -1.58 -6.29
N GLY A 385 10.93 -0.34 -6.15
CA GLY A 385 10.35 0.84 -6.79
C GLY A 385 8.93 1.16 -6.31
N MET A 386 8.61 0.78 -5.07
CA MET A 386 7.32 1.03 -4.43
C MET A 386 7.46 2.16 -3.43
N SER A 387 6.44 3.02 -3.35
CA SER A 387 6.43 4.14 -2.40
C SER A 387 6.53 3.68 -0.95
N GLU A 388 6.93 4.59 -0.09
CA GLU A 388 7.02 4.34 1.34
C GLU A 388 5.68 3.93 1.98
N ILE A 389 5.74 3.37 3.20
CA ILE A 389 4.57 3.08 4.03
C ILE A 389 3.68 4.31 4.16
N TYR A 390 2.37 4.11 3.98
CA TYR A 390 1.39 5.17 3.99
C TYR A 390 0.32 4.92 5.06
N ILE A 391 0.43 5.63 6.19
CA ILE A 391 -0.41 5.42 7.37
C ILE A 391 -1.91 5.71 7.16
N VAL A 392 -2.25 6.43 6.09
CA VAL A 392 -3.66 6.66 5.68
C VAL A 392 -4.24 5.42 4.99
N ASN A 393 -3.42 4.49 4.51
CA ASN A 393 -3.87 3.20 4.03
C ASN A 393 -4.33 2.36 5.25
N PRO A 394 -5.63 2.01 5.35
CA PRO A 394 -6.15 1.27 6.51
C PRO A 394 -5.48 -0.06 6.77
N TYR A 395 -5.06 -0.77 5.72
CA TYR A 395 -4.39 -2.06 5.90
C TYR A 395 -2.97 -1.89 6.45
N GLU A 396 -2.22 -0.91 5.95
CA GLU A 396 -0.86 -0.63 6.45
C GLU A 396 -0.94 -0.10 7.89
N CYS A 397 -1.87 0.82 8.16
CA CYS A 397 -2.18 1.32 9.50
C CYS A 397 -2.51 0.20 10.48
N PHE A 398 -3.38 -0.74 10.07
CA PHE A 398 -3.73 -1.92 10.85
C PHE A 398 -2.48 -2.75 11.23
N LEU A 399 -1.62 -3.08 10.27
CA LEU A 399 -0.40 -3.84 10.54
C LEU A 399 0.56 -3.10 11.47
N LEU A 400 0.72 -1.80 11.26
CA LEU A 400 1.54 -0.94 12.12
C LEU A 400 1.03 -0.89 13.56
N MET A 401 -0.30 -0.86 13.76
CA MET A 401 -0.89 -0.93 15.10
C MET A 401 -0.67 -2.29 15.74
N CYS A 402 -0.85 -3.40 15.00
CA CYS A 402 -0.57 -4.74 15.53
C CYS A 402 0.89 -4.90 15.98
N LEU A 403 1.86 -4.32 15.27
CA LEU A 403 3.27 -4.42 15.67
C LEU A 403 3.59 -3.77 17.02
N LEU A 404 2.77 -2.80 17.42
CA LEU A 404 2.87 -2.08 18.68
C LEU A 404 2.18 -2.81 19.85
N THR A 405 1.61 -3.99 19.64
CA THR A 405 1.02 -4.82 20.71
C THR A 405 1.99 -5.89 21.19
N ASP A 406 1.70 -6.53 22.33
CA ASP A 406 2.56 -7.60 22.86
C ASP A 406 2.57 -8.83 21.95
N CYS A 407 1.41 -9.19 21.37
CA CYS A 407 1.23 -10.38 20.53
C CYS A 407 0.69 -10.01 19.12
N PRO A 408 1.50 -9.44 18.21
CA PRO A 408 1.00 -8.84 16.97
C PRO A 408 0.16 -9.76 16.08
N LEU A 409 0.57 -11.03 15.94
CA LEU A 409 -0.15 -11.99 15.10
C LEU A 409 -1.47 -12.44 15.75
N ALA A 410 -1.54 -12.50 17.08
CA ALA A 410 -2.77 -12.83 17.79
C ALA A 410 -3.80 -11.69 17.63
N VAL A 411 -3.39 -10.45 17.90
CA VAL A 411 -4.23 -9.26 17.70
C VAL A 411 -4.66 -9.12 16.24
N PHE A 412 -3.77 -9.40 15.29
CA PHE A 412 -4.12 -9.46 13.87
C PHE A 412 -5.23 -10.49 13.60
N ALA A 413 -5.14 -11.68 14.19
CA ALA A 413 -6.16 -12.72 14.06
C ALA A 413 -7.49 -12.32 14.74
N ASP A 414 -7.44 -11.75 15.94
CA ASP A 414 -8.63 -11.30 16.69
C ASP A 414 -9.39 -10.22 15.92
N ILE A 415 -8.69 -9.22 15.38
CA ILE A 415 -9.32 -8.17 14.55
C ILE A 415 -9.94 -8.76 13.29
N TRP A 416 -9.32 -9.77 12.69
CA TRP A 416 -9.94 -10.50 11.59
C TRP A 416 -11.22 -11.19 12.05
N GLU A 417 -11.20 -11.93 13.16
CA GLU A 417 -12.36 -12.62 13.71
C GLU A 417 -13.51 -11.65 13.97
N MET A 418 -13.25 -10.59 14.76
CA MET A 418 -14.18 -9.50 15.05
C MET A 418 -14.78 -8.90 13.79
N SER A 419 -14.00 -8.77 12.70
CA SER A 419 -14.49 -8.21 11.44
C SER A 419 -15.55 -9.05 10.74
N TYR A 420 -15.68 -10.34 11.08
CA TYR A 420 -16.68 -11.26 10.53
C TYR A 420 -17.80 -11.58 11.52
N GLU A 421 -17.73 -11.06 12.75
CA GLU A 421 -18.84 -11.12 13.70
C GLU A 421 -19.97 -10.23 13.19
N GLU A 422 -21.21 -10.74 13.28
CA GLU A 422 -22.39 -9.93 12.98
C GLU A 422 -22.43 -8.83 14.05
N THR A 423 -22.20 -7.57 13.65
CA THR A 423 -22.44 -6.43 14.55
C THR A 423 -23.88 -6.54 15.06
N PRO A 424 -24.13 -6.63 16.38
CA PRO A 424 -25.46 -6.39 16.90
C PRO A 424 -25.86 -4.99 16.47
N GLU A 425 -27.02 -4.87 15.81
CA GLU A 425 -27.59 -3.60 15.31
C GLU A 425 -27.60 -2.48 16.35
#